data_AF-A0ABD3MP32-F1
#
_entry.id   AF-A0ABD3MP32-F1
#
_cell.length_a   1.000
_cell.length_b   1.000
_cell.length_c   1.000
_cell.angle_alpha   90.00
_cell.angle_beta   90.00
_cell.angle_gamma   90.00
#
_symmetry.space_group_name_H-M   'P 1'
#
loop_
_entity.id
_entity.type
_entity.pdbx_description
1 polymer ?
#
loop_
_entity_poly.entity_id
_entity_poly.type
_entity_poly.pdbx_seq_one_letter_code
_entity_poly.pdbx_strand_id
1 'polypeptide(L)'
;MKLLTAASTLLLLNGAASQTCPSVDEYAEMSLADGALTFKYAIVLASSADERSILCARLESDSGGWMGFGISPSGEMDSGESMKSTGIVGLPDDGSVQKYWLAEDPRVDPMDADHQTLMSTSITKVDGTTIMEFTKYLQEDGEFEIFPSGENTFLYALSDEPELGYHDVGEDSFTLDFGMETTPPVPAPAPDAAPAPAPDSTPAASPSGAVALTGAMKRSVAISMIFVFAAWFGM
;
A
#
# COMPACT_ATOMS: atom_id res chain seq x y z
N MET A 1 -36.87 43.11 -33.07
CA MET A 1 -36.46 41.69 -33.15
C MET A 1 -34.97 41.60 -32.90
N LYS A 2 -34.56 41.20 -31.69
CA LYS A 2 -33.20 40.71 -31.41
C LYS A 2 -33.35 39.60 -30.37
N LEU A 3 -33.29 38.35 -30.85
CA LEU A 3 -33.23 37.15 -30.04
C LEU A 3 -31.77 36.99 -29.58
N LEU A 4 -31.55 37.12 -28.27
CA LEU A 4 -30.29 36.77 -27.63
C LEU A 4 -30.40 35.32 -27.16
N THR A 5 -29.76 34.42 -27.88
CA THR A 5 -29.65 33.00 -27.53
C THR A 5 -28.59 32.88 -26.43
N ALA A 6 -29.01 32.52 -25.22
CA ALA A 6 -28.08 32.15 -24.15
C ALA A 6 -27.68 30.68 -24.33
N ALA A 7 -26.41 30.43 -24.62
CA ALA A 7 -25.82 29.10 -24.55
C ALA A 7 -25.46 28.81 -23.09
N SER A 8 -26.20 27.91 -22.46
CA SER A 8 -25.83 27.34 -21.16
C SER A 8 -24.72 26.31 -21.36
N THR A 9 -23.49 26.72 -21.07
CA THR A 9 -22.36 25.80 -20.95
C THR A 9 -22.53 25.01 -19.65
N LEU A 10 -22.84 23.72 -19.76
CA LEU A 10 -22.88 22.79 -18.64
C LEU A 10 -21.43 22.45 -18.26
N LEU A 11 -20.91 23.06 -17.18
CA LEU A 11 -19.67 22.61 -16.55
C LEU A 11 -19.96 21.28 -15.85
N LEU A 12 -19.38 20.19 -16.34
CA LEU A 12 -19.24 18.96 -15.58
C LEU A 12 -18.20 19.22 -14.49
N LEU A 13 -18.65 19.41 -13.25
CA LEU A 13 -17.78 19.30 -12.09
C LEU A 13 -17.47 17.81 -11.89
N ASN A 14 -16.30 17.37 -12.34
CA ASN A 14 -15.66 16.17 -11.80
C ASN A 14 -15.17 16.52 -10.38
N GLY A 15 -16.08 16.52 -9.41
CA GLY A 15 -15.70 16.52 -8.01
C GLY A 15 -15.27 15.11 -7.62
N ALA A 16 -13.97 14.84 -7.56
CA ALA A 16 -13.48 13.69 -6.82
C ALA A 16 -13.95 13.88 -5.37
N ALA A 17 -14.71 12.92 -4.83
CA ALA A 17 -15.04 12.90 -3.42
C ALA A 17 -13.71 12.75 -2.66
N SER A 18 -13.28 13.82 -1.98
CA SER A 18 -12.07 13.78 -1.16
C SER A 18 -12.45 13.10 0.15
N GLN A 19 -11.94 11.90 0.34
CA GLN A 19 -12.12 11.15 1.57
C GLN A 19 -11.45 11.92 2.73
N THR A 20 -12.20 12.12 3.83
CA THR A 20 -11.73 12.91 4.97
C THR A 20 -11.36 12.03 6.14
N CYS A 21 -10.30 12.41 6.86
CA CYS A 21 -9.94 11.77 8.12
C CYS A 21 -11.03 11.99 9.19
N PRO A 22 -11.29 10.99 10.04
CA PRO A 22 -12.13 11.18 11.21
C PRO A 22 -11.45 12.11 12.22
N SER A 23 -12.15 12.44 13.30
CA SER A 23 -11.56 13.24 14.37
C SER A 23 -10.43 12.48 15.08
N VAL A 24 -9.41 13.19 15.56
CA VAL A 24 -8.20 12.56 16.15
C VAL A 24 -8.54 11.74 17.40
N ASP A 25 -9.63 12.05 18.10
CA ASP A 25 -10.14 11.26 19.23
C ASP A 25 -10.72 9.90 18.84
N GLU A 26 -10.93 9.66 17.54
CA GLU A 26 -11.35 8.36 16.99
C GLU A 26 -10.15 7.53 16.50
N TYR A 27 -8.92 8.06 16.55
CA TYR A 27 -7.74 7.34 16.09
C TYR A 27 -7.40 6.20 17.07
N ALA A 28 -6.95 5.08 16.51
CA ALA A 28 -6.21 4.10 17.28
C ALA A 28 -4.84 4.67 17.66
N GLU A 29 -4.28 4.23 18.78
CA GLU A 29 -3.03 4.76 19.33
C GLU A 29 -2.09 3.62 19.72
N MET A 30 -0.81 3.82 19.45
CA MET A 30 0.26 2.97 19.97
C MET A 30 1.47 3.81 20.39
N SER A 31 2.18 3.29 21.39
CA SER A 31 3.43 3.86 21.89
C SER A 31 4.62 3.13 21.26
N LEU A 32 5.59 3.91 20.80
CA LEU A 32 6.85 3.48 20.19
C LEU A 32 8.03 4.12 20.94
N ALA A 33 9.26 3.70 20.64
CA ALA A 33 10.49 4.27 21.20
C ALA A 33 10.46 4.41 22.74
N ASP A 34 10.05 3.34 23.45
CA ASP A 34 9.91 3.32 24.90
C ASP A 34 9.03 4.45 25.49
N GLY A 35 8.09 4.98 24.70
CA GLY A 35 7.21 6.08 25.10
C GLY A 35 7.59 7.44 24.51
N ALA A 36 8.73 7.57 23.83
CA ALA A 36 9.17 8.84 23.24
C ALA A 36 8.43 9.22 21.95
N LEU A 37 7.68 8.28 21.37
CA LEU A 37 6.85 8.49 20.19
C LEU A 37 5.47 7.87 20.37
N THR A 38 4.43 8.66 20.16
CA THR A 38 3.05 8.19 20.07
C THR A 38 2.59 8.24 18.61
N PHE A 39 2.19 7.10 18.06
CA PHE A 39 1.61 7.01 16.73
C PHE A 39 0.09 6.81 16.84
N LYS A 40 -0.66 7.80 16.34
CA LYS A 40 -2.12 7.77 16.24
C LYS A 40 -2.52 7.62 14.78
N TYR A 41 -3.46 6.74 14.49
CA TYR A 41 -3.87 6.46 13.12
C TYR A 41 -5.35 6.11 12.96
N ALA A 42 -5.86 6.33 11.74
CA ALA A 42 -7.13 5.78 11.26
C ALA A 42 -7.00 5.32 9.80
N ILE A 43 -7.64 4.19 9.47
CA ILE A 43 -7.80 3.73 8.10
C ILE A 43 -9.21 4.08 7.63
N VAL A 44 -9.30 4.77 6.49
CA VAL A 44 -10.58 5.06 5.85
C VAL A 44 -10.61 4.35 4.50
N LEU A 45 -11.49 3.35 4.36
CA LEU A 45 -11.62 2.56 3.13
C LEU A 45 -12.48 3.30 2.10
N ALA A 46 -12.08 3.26 0.83
CA ALA A 46 -12.88 3.80 -0.26
C ALA A 46 -14.31 3.21 -0.23
N SER A 47 -15.32 4.08 -0.30
CA SER A 47 -16.72 3.68 -0.30
C SER A 47 -17.33 3.60 -1.70
N SER A 48 -16.60 4.10 -2.71
CA SER A 48 -16.98 4.10 -4.11
C SER A 48 -15.76 3.92 -5.02
N ALA A 49 -16.00 3.67 -6.31
CA ALA A 49 -14.93 3.45 -7.30
C ALA A 49 -14.08 4.70 -7.60
N ASP A 50 -14.60 5.89 -7.28
CA ASP A 50 -13.91 7.16 -7.50
C ASP A 50 -13.12 7.62 -6.26
N GLU A 51 -13.16 6.83 -5.18
CA GLU A 51 -12.40 7.08 -3.94
C GLU A 51 -11.22 6.12 -3.83
N ARG A 52 -10.20 6.54 -3.07
CA ARG A 52 -9.03 5.72 -2.76
C ARG A 52 -8.87 5.67 -1.24
N SER A 53 -8.67 4.47 -0.71
CA SER A 53 -8.46 4.28 0.73
C SER A 53 -7.25 5.08 1.22
N ILE A 54 -7.36 5.63 2.42
CA ILE A 54 -6.35 6.50 3.03
C ILE A 54 -5.95 6.03 4.43
N LEU A 55 -4.68 6.27 4.76
CA LEU A 55 -4.13 6.31 6.10
C LEU A 55 -4.13 7.76 6.58
N CYS A 56 -4.78 8.00 7.69
CA CYS A 56 -4.71 9.25 8.44
C CYS A 56 -3.76 9.05 9.61
N ALA A 57 -2.67 9.81 9.66
CA ALA A 57 -1.58 9.59 10.59
C ALA A 57 -1.28 10.85 11.39
N ARG A 58 -0.96 10.66 12.67
CA ARG A 58 -0.47 11.67 13.58
C ARG A 58 0.63 11.09 14.46
N LEU A 59 1.80 11.70 14.45
CA LEU A 59 2.94 11.35 15.28
C LEU A 59 3.18 12.47 16.29
N GLU A 60 3.36 12.11 17.55
CA GLU A 60 3.70 13.03 18.64
C GLU A 60 4.99 12.53 19.29
N SER A 61 6.06 13.33 19.24
CA SER A 61 7.34 12.97 19.85
C SER A 61 7.86 14.07 20.77
N ASP A 62 8.42 13.66 21.90
CA ASP A 62 9.05 14.56 22.87
C ASP A 62 10.52 14.87 22.51
N SER A 63 11.02 14.43 21.35
CA SER A 63 12.39 14.70 20.91
C SER A 63 12.63 16.17 20.56
N GLY A 64 11.59 16.90 20.14
CA GLY A 64 11.67 18.32 19.76
C GLY A 64 12.32 18.62 18.40
N GLY A 65 12.84 17.60 17.71
CA GLY A 65 13.45 17.71 16.38
C GLY A 65 12.56 17.17 15.25
N TRP A 66 13.19 16.76 14.14
CA TRP A 66 12.50 16.14 13.00
C TRP A 66 12.04 14.71 13.32
N MET A 67 11.02 14.26 12.59
CA MET A 67 10.47 12.90 12.72
C MET A 67 10.30 12.25 11.35
N GLY A 68 10.58 10.97 11.26
CA GLY A 68 10.39 10.14 10.08
C GLY A 68 9.43 8.98 10.36
N PHE A 69 8.56 8.69 9.39
CA PHE A 69 7.72 7.50 9.34
C PHE A 69 7.99 6.76 8.03
N GLY A 70 8.46 5.51 8.10
CA GLY A 70 8.82 4.73 6.91
C GLY A 70 7.83 3.61 6.60
N ILE A 71 7.60 3.35 5.33
CA ILE A 71 6.92 2.16 4.81
C ILE A 71 8.01 1.27 4.20
N SER A 72 8.27 0.13 4.85
CA SER A 72 9.34 -0.79 4.46
C SER A 72 8.96 -2.23 4.79
N PRO A 73 8.57 -3.04 3.79
CA PRO A 73 8.26 -4.45 4.01
C PRO A 73 9.42 -5.27 4.61
N SER A 74 10.67 -4.85 4.41
CA SER A 74 11.85 -5.53 4.97
C SER A 74 12.18 -5.10 6.41
N GLY A 75 11.64 -3.98 6.88
CA GLY A 75 12.07 -3.36 8.14
C GLY A 75 13.41 -2.62 8.04
N GLU A 76 13.94 -2.42 6.83
CA GLU A 76 15.19 -1.69 6.59
C GLU A 76 14.95 -0.43 5.75
N MET A 77 15.83 0.58 5.89
CA MET A 77 15.75 1.81 5.08
C MET A 77 15.90 1.52 3.58
N ASP A 78 16.87 0.68 3.22
CA ASP A 78 16.96 0.12 1.88
C ASP A 78 16.37 -1.29 1.92
N SER A 79 15.31 -1.52 1.15
CA SER A 79 14.70 -2.84 1.04
C SER A 79 15.57 -3.84 0.27
N GLY A 80 16.61 -3.39 -0.44
CA GLY A 80 17.43 -4.24 -1.32
C GLY A 80 16.66 -4.84 -2.50
N GLU A 81 15.38 -4.51 -2.60
CA GLU A 81 14.43 -4.97 -3.61
C GLU A 81 14.47 -4.07 -4.84
N SER A 82 13.80 -4.49 -5.91
CA SER A 82 13.62 -3.65 -7.11
C SER A 82 12.84 -2.34 -6.87
N MET A 83 12.25 -2.18 -5.68
CA MET A 83 11.52 -0.99 -5.23
C MET A 83 12.13 -0.48 -3.93
N LYS A 84 12.21 0.85 -3.80
CA LYS A 84 12.74 1.55 -2.62
C LYS A 84 11.66 1.71 -1.55
N SER A 85 12.05 1.63 -0.29
CA SER A 85 11.18 2.02 0.83
C SER A 85 10.85 3.51 0.76
N THR A 86 9.72 3.88 1.36
CA THR A 86 9.23 5.28 1.37
C THR A 86 9.35 5.85 2.78
N GLY A 87 9.93 7.02 2.91
CA GLY A 87 9.96 7.79 4.15
C GLY A 87 9.06 9.02 4.06
N ILE A 88 8.31 9.31 5.10
CA ILE A 88 7.57 10.56 5.30
C ILE A 88 8.30 11.30 6.41
N VAL A 89 8.90 12.43 6.07
CA VAL A 89 9.73 13.20 6.99
C VAL A 89 9.09 14.55 7.25
N GLY A 90 8.93 14.86 8.52
CA GLY A 90 8.49 16.15 9.01
C GLY A 90 9.64 16.97 9.54
N LEU A 91 9.83 18.17 8.97
CA LEU A 91 10.84 19.14 9.36
C LEU A 91 10.14 20.36 10.00
N PRO A 92 10.20 20.49 11.34
CA PRO A 92 9.37 21.47 12.04
C PRO A 92 9.81 22.92 11.83
N ASP A 93 11.09 23.18 11.60
CA ASP A 93 11.60 24.54 11.36
C ASP A 93 11.28 25.03 9.94
N ASP A 94 11.20 24.10 8.97
CA ASP A 94 10.72 24.37 7.61
C ASP A 94 9.19 24.35 7.51
N GLY A 95 8.51 23.79 8.51
CA GLY A 95 7.06 23.57 8.50
C GLY A 95 6.62 22.59 7.41
N SER A 96 7.49 21.66 7.00
CA SER A 96 7.24 20.77 5.86
C SER A 96 7.07 19.31 6.28
N VAL A 97 6.20 18.58 5.57
CA VAL A 97 6.07 17.13 5.63
C VAL A 97 6.08 16.60 4.21
N GLN A 98 7.08 15.79 3.86
CA GLN A 98 7.35 15.37 2.48
C GLN A 98 7.70 13.88 2.40
N LYS A 99 7.49 13.30 1.22
CA LYS A 99 7.94 11.92 0.93
C LYS A 99 9.35 11.89 0.37
N TYR A 100 10.05 10.82 0.73
CA TYR A 100 11.42 10.54 0.31
C TYR A 100 11.54 9.08 -0.09
N TRP A 101 12.35 8.81 -1.11
CA TRP A 101 12.89 7.49 -1.34
C TRP A 101 13.97 7.20 -0.30
N LEU A 102 13.91 6.02 0.32
CA LEU A 102 14.92 5.52 1.24
C LEU A 102 15.77 4.46 0.51
N ALA A 103 17.08 4.62 0.54
CA ALA A 103 18.04 3.76 -0.16
C ALA A 103 19.41 3.76 0.54
N GLU A 104 20.42 3.09 -0.03
CA GLU A 104 21.81 3.20 0.45
C GLU A 104 22.49 4.52 0.06
N ASP A 105 22.34 5.00 -1.18
CA ASP A 105 22.98 6.21 -1.70
C ASP A 105 22.14 6.93 -2.79
N PRO A 106 21.70 8.19 -2.56
CA PRO A 106 21.66 8.85 -1.25
C PRO A 106 20.71 8.12 -0.30
N ARG A 107 20.96 8.22 1.01
CA ARG A 107 20.14 7.53 2.01
C ARG A 107 18.68 7.96 2.04
N VAL A 108 18.47 9.23 1.75
CA VAL A 108 17.17 9.91 1.77
C VAL A 108 17.15 10.86 0.57
N ASP A 109 16.22 10.63 -0.37
CA ASP A 109 16.09 11.39 -1.61
C ASP A 109 14.68 11.94 -1.75
N PRO A 110 14.44 13.25 -1.79
CA PRO A 110 13.10 13.79 -1.98
C PRO A 110 12.44 13.19 -3.21
N MET A 111 11.18 12.74 -3.08
CA MET A 111 10.44 12.28 -4.25
C MET A 111 10.10 13.45 -5.18
N ASP A 112 10.03 13.17 -6.48
CA ASP A 112 9.58 14.13 -7.50
C ASP A 112 8.15 14.63 -7.20
N ALA A 113 7.81 15.80 -7.74
CA ALA A 113 6.58 16.52 -7.42
C ALA A 113 5.28 15.73 -7.75
N ASP A 114 5.31 14.85 -8.74
CA ASP A 114 4.20 13.96 -9.10
C ASP A 114 3.99 12.83 -8.09
N HIS A 115 5.03 12.49 -7.33
CA HIS A 115 4.98 11.54 -6.24
C HIS A 115 4.75 12.24 -4.88
N GLN A 116 4.84 13.56 -4.76
CA GLN A 116 4.50 14.29 -3.51
C GLN A 116 2.98 14.42 -3.30
N THR A 117 2.33 13.30 -3.01
CA THR A 117 0.87 13.15 -2.97
C THR A 117 0.25 13.20 -1.57
N LEU A 118 1.03 13.50 -0.53
CA LEU A 118 0.51 13.64 0.83
C LEU A 118 -0.56 14.74 0.88
N MET A 119 -1.60 14.50 1.67
CA MET A 119 -2.70 15.43 1.91
C MET A 119 -2.71 15.82 3.38
N SER A 120 -3.36 16.95 3.70
CA SER A 120 -3.57 17.40 5.10
C SER A 120 -2.29 17.38 5.94
N THR A 121 -1.17 17.81 5.36
CA THR A 121 0.12 17.79 6.04
C THR A 121 0.23 18.94 7.05
N SER A 122 0.76 18.65 8.22
CA SER A 122 1.12 19.65 9.22
C SER A 122 2.32 19.17 10.03
N ILE A 123 3.16 20.10 10.47
CA ILE A 123 4.12 19.83 11.53
C ILE A 123 4.26 21.07 12.42
N THR A 124 4.21 20.86 13.73
CA THR A 124 4.29 21.94 14.72
C THR A 124 5.07 21.50 15.95
N LYS A 125 5.62 22.45 16.70
CA LYS A 125 6.18 22.23 18.03
C LYS A 125 5.27 22.90 19.05
N VAL A 126 4.80 22.15 20.05
CA VAL A 126 3.98 22.66 21.16
C VAL A 126 4.59 22.14 22.46
N ASP A 127 5.00 23.06 23.33
CA ASP A 127 5.54 22.75 24.67
C ASP A 127 6.69 21.71 24.69
N GLY A 128 7.50 21.65 23.63
CA GLY A 128 8.62 20.72 23.48
C GLY A 128 8.28 19.43 22.72
N THR A 129 7.00 19.15 22.49
CA THR A 129 6.55 18.02 21.67
C THR A 129 6.43 18.44 20.20
N THR A 130 7.08 17.70 19.31
CA THR A 130 6.87 17.81 17.86
C THR A 130 5.66 16.97 17.47
N ILE A 131 4.72 17.58 16.76
CA ILE A 131 3.48 16.95 16.28
C ILE A 131 3.49 17.02 14.76
N MET A 132 3.48 15.86 14.10
CA MET A 132 3.39 15.72 12.64
C MET A 132 2.09 15.03 12.27
N GLU A 133 1.37 15.57 11.29
CA GLU A 133 0.17 14.98 10.72
C GLU A 133 0.30 14.87 9.21
N PHE A 134 -0.24 13.78 8.66
CA PHE A 134 -0.38 13.63 7.22
C PHE A 134 -1.51 12.66 6.90
N THR A 135 -1.98 12.73 5.66
CA THR A 135 -2.86 11.74 5.05
C THR A 135 -2.17 11.18 3.81
N LYS A 136 -2.18 9.86 3.66
CA LYS A 136 -1.55 9.14 2.56
C LYS A 136 -2.51 8.13 1.96
N TYR A 137 -2.49 7.94 0.65
CA TYR A 137 -3.21 6.82 0.03
C TYR A 137 -2.56 5.49 0.38
N LEU A 138 -3.36 4.46 0.63
CA LEU A 138 -2.84 3.13 0.99
C LEU A 138 -2.04 2.48 -0.16
N GLN A 139 -2.42 2.76 -1.40
CA GLN A 139 -1.75 2.24 -2.59
C GLN A 139 -1.40 3.42 -3.49
N GLU A 140 -0.15 3.57 -3.89
CA GLU A 140 0.34 4.61 -4.82
C GLU A 140 1.24 3.98 -5.89
N ASP A 141 1.36 4.62 -7.05
CA ASP A 141 2.20 4.10 -8.12
C ASP A 141 3.68 4.17 -7.72
N GLY A 142 4.44 3.11 -8.01
CA GLY A 142 5.86 3.03 -7.67
C GLY A 142 6.21 2.89 -6.18
N GLU A 143 5.22 2.76 -5.29
CA GLU A 143 5.42 2.65 -3.83
C GLU A 143 4.88 1.33 -3.27
N PHE A 144 5.38 0.93 -2.09
CA PHE A 144 4.82 -0.20 -1.37
C PHE A 144 3.40 0.10 -0.86
N GLU A 145 2.49 -0.84 -1.08
CA GLU A 145 1.12 -0.77 -0.60
C GLU A 145 1.07 -0.98 0.92
N ILE A 146 0.22 -0.19 1.58
CA ILE A 146 -0.18 -0.36 2.97
C ILE A 146 -1.48 -1.16 2.97
N PHE A 147 -1.43 -2.38 3.51
CA PHE A 147 -2.59 -3.24 3.54
C PHE A 147 -3.51 -2.85 4.70
N PRO A 148 -4.81 -2.57 4.47
CA PRO A 148 -5.74 -2.27 5.55
C PRO A 148 -5.99 -3.48 6.47
N SER A 149 -5.60 -4.68 6.03
CA SER A 149 -5.73 -5.92 6.78
C SER A 149 -4.43 -6.71 6.70
N GLY A 150 -4.04 -7.36 7.79
CA GLY A 150 -2.80 -8.12 7.85
C GLY A 150 -1.62 -7.24 8.24
N GLU A 151 -0.48 -7.90 8.43
CA GLU A 151 0.72 -7.26 8.98
C GLU A 151 1.39 -6.35 7.94
N ASN A 152 1.66 -5.10 8.35
CA ASN A 152 2.50 -4.16 7.65
C ASN A 152 3.76 -3.91 8.48
N THR A 153 4.89 -3.70 7.82
CA THR A 153 6.14 -3.31 8.47
C THR A 153 6.43 -1.83 8.17
N PHE A 154 6.67 -1.09 9.23
CA PHE A 154 6.94 0.34 9.20
C PHE A 154 8.26 0.65 9.90
N LEU A 155 8.78 1.85 9.68
CA LEU A 155 9.94 2.40 10.37
C LEU A 155 9.54 3.67 11.11
N TYR A 156 10.25 4.00 12.17
CA TYR A 156 10.31 5.36 12.69
C TYR A 156 11.75 5.82 12.84
N ALA A 157 11.94 7.14 12.81
CA ALA A 157 13.22 7.79 13.02
C ALA A 157 12.99 9.14 13.72
N LEU A 158 13.81 9.46 14.72
CA LEU A 158 13.68 10.64 15.57
C LEU A 158 15.04 11.32 15.71
N SER A 159 15.01 12.65 15.77
CA SER A 159 16.16 13.47 16.20
C SER A 159 15.68 14.57 17.13
N ASP A 160 16.60 15.17 17.87
CA ASP A 160 16.39 16.41 18.63
C ASP A 160 16.80 17.66 17.82
N GLU A 161 17.49 17.47 16.71
CA GLU A 161 17.81 18.53 15.75
C GLU A 161 16.63 18.81 14.79
N PRO A 162 16.41 20.08 14.39
CA PRO A 162 15.30 20.43 13.52
C PRO A 162 15.56 20.15 12.03
N GLU A 163 16.81 20.15 11.58
CA GLU A 163 17.18 19.87 10.20
C GLU A 163 17.30 18.37 9.92
N LEU A 164 16.94 17.96 8.70
CA LEU A 164 17.10 16.57 8.27
C LEU A 164 18.57 16.13 8.37
N GLY A 165 18.81 15.12 9.20
CA GLY A 165 20.14 14.60 9.48
C GLY A 165 20.10 13.14 9.89
N TYR A 166 21.09 12.74 10.69
CA TYR A 166 21.09 11.42 11.32
C TYR A 166 20.08 11.40 12.48
N HIS A 167 19.32 10.31 12.62
CA HIS A 167 18.27 10.14 13.63
C HIS A 167 18.87 9.63 14.95
N ASP A 168 19.56 10.50 15.66
CA ASP A 168 20.34 10.18 16.85
C ASP A 168 19.53 9.94 18.13
N VAL A 169 18.24 10.28 18.14
CA VAL A 169 17.37 10.08 19.31
C VAL A 169 16.75 8.69 19.34
N GLY A 170 16.36 8.15 18.18
CA GLY A 170 15.79 6.81 18.12
C GLY A 170 15.32 6.40 16.75
N GLU A 171 15.51 5.12 16.44
CA GLU A 171 15.13 4.48 15.19
C GLU A 171 14.74 3.03 15.48
N ASP A 172 13.70 2.51 14.82
CA ASP A 172 13.43 1.08 14.76
C ASP A 172 12.41 0.77 13.66
N SER A 173 12.25 -0.52 13.40
CA SER A 173 11.11 -1.08 12.68
C SER A 173 10.02 -1.52 13.65
N PHE A 174 8.77 -1.51 13.19
CA PHE A 174 7.65 -2.09 13.94
C PHE A 174 6.63 -2.67 12.98
N THR A 175 5.86 -3.65 13.47
CA THR A 175 4.76 -4.23 12.70
C THR A 175 3.40 -3.76 13.23
N LEU A 176 2.45 -3.61 12.31
CA LEU A 176 1.09 -3.20 12.62
C LEU A 176 0.10 -3.87 11.69
N ASP A 177 -0.91 -4.51 12.27
CA ASP A 177 -2.14 -4.92 11.60
C ASP A 177 -3.25 -3.96 12.00
N PHE A 178 -3.85 -3.29 11.01
CA PHE A 178 -4.93 -2.33 11.25
C PHE A 178 -6.25 -3.00 11.63
N GLY A 179 -6.36 -4.33 11.50
CA GLY A 179 -7.52 -5.10 11.92
C GLY A 179 -8.78 -4.82 11.10
N MET A 180 -8.65 -4.26 9.89
CA MET A 180 -9.81 -4.11 9.01
C MET A 180 -10.13 -5.48 8.43
N GLU A 181 -11.16 -6.14 8.97
CA GLU A 181 -11.64 -7.40 8.44
C GLU A 181 -11.95 -7.26 6.94
N THR A 182 -11.21 -7.97 6.08
CA THR A 182 -11.63 -8.08 4.68
C THR A 182 -12.90 -8.92 4.68
N THR A 183 -14.02 -8.28 4.38
CA THR A 183 -15.22 -9.07 4.10
C THR A 183 -14.86 -9.96 2.90
N PRO A 184 -14.96 -11.30 2.99
CA PRO A 184 -14.65 -12.15 1.86
C PRO A 184 -15.45 -11.65 0.65
N PRO A 185 -14.87 -11.62 -0.57
CA PRO A 185 -15.63 -11.25 -1.75
C PRO A 185 -16.89 -12.11 -1.78
N VAL A 186 -18.06 -11.47 -1.82
CA VAL A 186 -19.34 -12.17 -2.01
C VAL A 186 -19.13 -13.09 -3.21
N PRO A 187 -19.29 -14.42 -3.06
CA PRO A 187 -19.10 -15.33 -4.17
C PRO A 187 -19.92 -14.83 -5.35
N ALA A 188 -19.28 -14.63 -6.50
CA ALA A 188 -20.02 -14.32 -7.72
C ALA A 188 -21.16 -15.34 -7.85
N PRO A 189 -22.39 -14.92 -8.19
CA PRO A 189 -23.47 -15.86 -8.43
C PRO A 189 -22.94 -16.90 -9.41
N ALA A 190 -23.07 -18.18 -9.03
CA ALA A 190 -22.63 -19.28 -9.87
C ALA A 190 -23.16 -19.03 -11.29
N PRO A 191 -22.33 -19.17 -12.35
CA PRO A 191 -22.81 -19.01 -13.71
C PRO A 191 -24.05 -19.87 -13.86
N ASP A 192 -25.16 -19.21 -14.19
CA ASP A 192 -26.49 -19.79 -14.32
C ASP A 192 -26.34 -21.09 -15.09
N ALA A 193 -26.69 -22.21 -14.44
CA ALA A 193 -26.42 -23.53 -14.98
C ALA A 193 -26.96 -23.57 -16.41
N ALA A 194 -26.06 -23.77 -17.38
CA ALA A 194 -26.44 -23.87 -18.78
C ALA A 194 -27.64 -24.85 -18.89
N PRO A 195 -28.70 -24.50 -19.64
CA PRO A 195 -29.86 -25.36 -19.79
C PRO A 195 -29.41 -26.76 -20.16
N ALA A 196 -29.86 -27.76 -19.40
CA ALA A 196 -29.56 -29.15 -19.67
C ALA A 196 -29.85 -29.46 -21.16
N PRO A 197 -28.95 -30.11 -21.90
CA PRO A 197 -29.22 -30.49 -23.28
C PRO A 197 -30.45 -31.40 -23.29
N ALA A 198 -31.38 -31.11 -24.21
CA ALA A 198 -32.58 -31.92 -24.42
C ALA A 198 -32.19 -33.40 -24.65
N PRO A 199 -32.99 -34.37 -24.17
CA PRO A 199 -32.69 -35.78 -24.38
C PRO A 199 -32.66 -36.10 -25.88
N ASP A 200 -31.50 -36.54 -26.33
CA ASP A 200 -31.24 -36.97 -27.69
C ASP A 200 -31.95 -38.30 -27.95
N SER A 201 -33.04 -38.25 -28.71
CA SER A 201 -33.75 -39.43 -29.19
C SER A 201 -33.07 -39.97 -30.45
N THR A 202 -31.97 -40.70 -30.27
CA THR A 202 -31.36 -41.48 -31.35
C THR A 202 -31.86 -42.93 -31.32
N PRO A 203 -32.41 -43.47 -32.43
CA PRO A 203 -32.83 -44.87 -32.52
C PRO A 203 -31.64 -45.82 -32.66
N ALA A 204 -31.76 -46.99 -32.04
CA ALA A 204 -30.83 -48.11 -32.13
C ALA A 204 -30.71 -48.66 -33.56
N ALA A 205 -29.47 -48.80 -34.04
CA ALA A 205 -29.13 -49.65 -35.18
C ALA A 205 -27.97 -50.59 -34.80
N SER A 206 -28.18 -51.86 -35.13
CA SER A 206 -27.38 -53.05 -34.81
C SER A 206 -26.04 -53.16 -35.57
N PRO A 207 -25.16 -54.11 -35.19
CA PRO A 207 -23.72 -54.06 -35.46
C PRO A 207 -23.29 -54.78 -36.75
N SER A 208 -22.18 -54.35 -37.35
CA SER A 208 -21.39 -55.19 -38.26
C SER A 208 -19.96 -54.66 -38.46
N GLY A 209 -18.97 -55.57 -38.36
CA GLY A 209 -17.78 -55.54 -39.22
C GLY A 209 -16.50 -54.89 -38.70
N ALA A 210 -15.61 -55.76 -38.20
CA ALA A 210 -14.14 -55.77 -38.27
C ALA A 210 -13.36 -54.60 -38.90
N VAL A 211 -12.20 -54.26 -38.31
CA VAL A 211 -10.82 -54.58 -38.78
C VAL A 211 -9.81 -53.69 -38.00
N ALA A 212 -8.69 -54.29 -37.61
CA ALA A 212 -7.58 -53.70 -36.87
C ALA A 212 -6.78 -52.64 -37.67
N LEU A 213 -6.05 -51.74 -36.97
CA LEU A 213 -4.60 -51.58 -37.11
C LEU A 213 -4.02 -50.52 -36.14
N THR A 214 -2.99 -50.95 -35.42
CA THR A 214 -1.72 -50.27 -35.06
C THR A 214 -1.71 -48.81 -34.55
N GLY A 215 -1.32 -48.68 -33.27
CA GLY A 215 -0.02 -48.10 -32.91
C GLY A 215 0.05 -46.59 -32.65
N ALA A 216 0.20 -46.21 -31.38
CA ALA A 216 1.14 -45.20 -30.89
C ALA A 216 0.89 -44.95 -29.39
N MET A 217 1.94 -44.98 -28.56
CA MET A 217 2.22 -43.86 -27.66
C MET A 217 3.65 -43.99 -27.12
N LYS A 218 4.47 -43.01 -27.49
CA LYS A 218 5.84 -42.81 -27.00
C LYS A 218 5.81 -42.44 -25.52
N ARG A 219 6.78 -42.98 -24.78
CA ARG A 219 7.13 -42.63 -23.40
C ARG A 219 7.71 -41.21 -23.37
N SER A 220 7.15 -40.32 -22.56
CA SER A 220 7.83 -39.10 -22.12
C SER A 220 8.55 -39.37 -20.81
N VAL A 221 9.85 -39.10 -20.82
CA VAL A 221 10.80 -39.21 -19.71
C VAL A 221 10.71 -37.95 -18.87
N ALA A 222 10.53 -38.10 -17.56
CA ALA A 222 10.70 -37.03 -16.59
C ALA A 222 12.20 -36.84 -16.31
N ILE A 223 12.71 -35.62 -16.54
CA ILE A 223 14.06 -35.21 -16.16
C ILE A 223 13.95 -34.51 -14.81
N SER A 224 14.49 -35.15 -13.78
CA SER A 224 14.68 -34.60 -12.45
C SER A 224 16.05 -33.89 -12.44
N MET A 225 16.09 -32.58 -12.25
CA MET A 225 17.33 -31.83 -12.05
C MET A 225 17.53 -31.55 -10.55
N ILE A 226 18.59 -32.16 -10.04
CA ILE A 226 19.20 -31.98 -8.73
C ILE A 226 19.92 -30.63 -8.73
N PHE A 227 19.59 -29.75 -7.78
CA PHE A 227 20.41 -28.59 -7.47
C PHE A 227 21.40 -28.93 -6.35
N VAL A 228 22.69 -28.71 -6.64
CA VAL A 228 23.80 -28.81 -5.70
C VAL A 228 24.02 -27.42 -5.09
N PHE A 229 23.95 -27.35 -3.76
CA PHE A 229 24.38 -26.20 -2.97
C PHE A 229 25.92 -26.15 -2.93
N ALA A 230 26.51 -24.98 -3.21
CA ALA A 230 27.89 -24.67 -2.86
C ALA A 230 27.88 -23.43 -1.96
N ALA A 231 28.25 -23.64 -0.70
CA ALA A 231 28.55 -22.59 0.26
C ALA A 231 29.99 -22.13 0.07
N TRP A 232 30.23 -20.82 0.20
CA TRP A 232 31.56 -20.25 0.30
C TRP A 232 31.61 -19.33 1.52
N PHE A 233 32.47 -19.67 2.48
CA PHE A 233 32.92 -18.80 3.56
C PHE A 233 34.30 -18.27 3.16
N GLY A 234 34.54 -16.98 3.37
CA GLY A 234 35.86 -16.36 3.20
C GLY A 234 36.10 -15.31 4.28
N MET A 235 37.14 -15.56 5.07
CA MET A 235 37.84 -14.64 5.98
C MET A 235 38.29 -13.34 5.28
#